data_AF-X0U8Y5-F1
#
_entry.id   AF-X0U8Y5-F1
#
_cell.length_a   1.000
_cell.length_b   1.000
_cell.length_c   1.000
_cell.angle_alpha   90.00
_cell.angle_beta   90.00
_cell.angle_gamma   90.00
#
_symmetry.space_group_name_H-M   'P 1'
#
loop_
_entity.id
_entity.type
_entity.pdbx_description
1 polymer ?
#
loop_
_entity_poly.entity_id
_entity_poly.type
_entity_poly.pdbx_seq_one_letter_code
_entity_poly.pdbx_strand_id
1 'polypeptide(L)'
;RRVKIVTWQPWLDPQTQDPPCLGEFWLRCSQVPGFDGYFLNGNAVFRSRDAFDAAFMNLWGEVEFMRAVAGQLQVKLGKPVRLGRLCDLSHSYHIYGKRVEDFKTLFLRGVEKKTWEDRTWTREFAQPMFDEARAQVIAKVKEKDDRA
;
A
#
# COMPACT_ATOMS: atom_id res chain seq x y z
N ARG A 1 -11.23 -17.18 -4.88
CA ARG A 1 -11.19 -17.25 -3.40
C ARG A 1 -9.78 -17.52 -2.85
N ARG A 2 -8.83 -18.03 -3.65
CA ARG A 2 -7.48 -18.43 -3.21
C ARG A 2 -6.34 -17.48 -3.67
N VAL A 3 -6.68 -16.27 -4.14
CA VAL A 3 -5.66 -15.29 -4.54
C VAL A 3 -5.13 -14.63 -3.28
N LYS A 4 -4.05 -15.19 -2.74
CA LYS A 4 -3.40 -14.74 -1.52
C LYS A 4 -1.93 -14.60 -1.81
N ILE A 5 -1.42 -13.39 -1.61
CA ILE A 5 -0.01 -13.05 -1.69
C ILE A 5 0.49 -13.07 -0.25
N VAL A 6 1.52 -13.85 0.03
CA VAL A 6 2.09 -13.97 1.37
C VAL A 6 3.52 -13.52 1.28
N THR A 7 3.87 -12.50 2.06
CA THR A 7 5.23 -11.98 2.16
C THR A 7 5.96 -12.61 3.34
N TRP A 8 5.23 -13.07 4.35
CA TRP A 8 5.82 -13.73 5.52
C TRP A 8 6.23 -15.19 5.25
N GLN A 9 7.47 -15.53 5.59
CA GLN A 9 8.07 -16.85 5.48
C GLN A 9 8.48 -17.36 6.87
N PRO A 10 7.69 -18.27 7.50
CA PRO A 10 7.92 -18.71 8.87
C PRO A 10 9.29 -19.34 9.14
N TRP A 11 9.91 -19.95 8.12
CA TRP A 11 11.23 -20.59 8.24
C TRP A 11 12.40 -19.60 8.12
N LEU A 12 12.16 -18.37 7.66
CA LEU A 12 13.20 -17.37 7.37
C LEU A 12 13.05 -16.14 8.26
N ASP A 13 11.87 -15.53 8.25
CA ASP A 13 11.62 -14.21 8.81
C ASP A 13 11.89 -14.07 10.32
N PRO A 14 11.64 -15.08 11.18
CA PRO A 14 11.99 -14.99 12.60
C PRO A 14 13.47 -14.76 12.88
N GLN A 15 14.36 -15.07 11.93
CA GLN A 15 15.81 -14.90 12.05
C GLN A 15 16.29 -13.57 11.44
N THR A 16 15.42 -12.82 10.78
CA THR A 16 15.75 -11.55 10.12
C THR A 16 15.61 -10.37 11.07
N GLN A 17 16.43 -9.33 10.85
CA GLN A 17 16.29 -8.06 11.59
C GLN A 17 15.11 -7.23 11.11
N ASP A 18 14.80 -7.32 9.81
CA ASP A 18 13.75 -6.54 9.15
C ASP A 18 12.69 -7.45 8.51
N PRO A 19 11.94 -8.24 9.29
CA PRO A 19 10.92 -9.10 8.72
C PRO A 19 9.82 -8.26 8.04
N PRO A 20 9.08 -8.81 7.07
CA PRO A 20 8.09 -8.04 6.33
C PRO A 20 6.95 -7.57 7.26
N CYS A 21 6.62 -6.28 7.19
CA CYS A 21 5.51 -5.70 7.97
C CYS A 21 4.15 -6.16 7.41
N LEU A 22 4.00 -6.15 6.08
CA LEU A 22 2.90 -6.81 5.40
C LEU A 22 3.10 -8.31 5.58
N GLY A 23 2.09 -9.04 6.04
CA GLY A 23 2.13 -10.49 6.12
C GLY A 23 1.43 -11.15 4.94
N GLU A 24 0.24 -10.66 4.61
CA GLU A 24 -0.56 -11.17 3.50
C GLU A 24 -1.41 -10.10 2.82
N PHE A 25 -1.66 -10.30 1.54
CA PHE A 25 -2.59 -9.51 0.73
C PHE A 25 -3.51 -10.46 -0.04
N TRP A 26 -4.79 -10.45 0.29
CA TRP A 26 -5.82 -11.20 -0.41
C TRP A 26 -6.57 -10.33 -1.42
N LEU A 27 -6.82 -10.85 -2.61
CA LEU A 27 -7.54 -10.16 -3.67
C LEU A 27 -8.77 -10.93 -4.15
N ARG A 28 -9.82 -10.20 -4.54
CA ARG A 28 -11.03 -10.79 -5.13
C ARG A 28 -11.76 -9.85 -6.08
N CYS A 29 -12.00 -10.34 -7.30
CA CYS A 29 -13.00 -9.77 -8.19
C CYS A 29 -14.43 -10.12 -7.73
N SER A 30 -15.30 -9.11 -7.69
CA SER A 30 -16.73 -9.28 -7.48
C SER A 30 -17.51 -8.53 -8.55
N GLN A 31 -18.61 -9.10 -9.00
CA GLN A 31 -19.61 -8.39 -9.80
C GLN A 31 -20.63 -7.75 -8.86
N VAL A 32 -21.19 -6.62 -9.28
CA VAL A 32 -22.28 -5.95 -8.57
C VAL A 32 -23.45 -5.76 -9.53
N PRO A 33 -24.71 -5.84 -9.06
CA PRO A 33 -25.87 -5.56 -9.91
C PRO A 33 -25.74 -4.19 -10.60
N GLY A 34 -26.07 -4.14 -11.89
CA GLY A 34 -26.04 -2.89 -12.68
C GLY A 34 -24.67 -2.50 -13.25
N PHE A 35 -23.61 -3.31 -13.05
CA PHE A 35 -22.31 -3.08 -13.68
C PHE A 35 -21.83 -4.30 -14.45
N ASP A 36 -21.67 -4.17 -15.78
CA ASP A 36 -21.06 -5.21 -16.62
C ASP A 36 -19.53 -5.16 -16.53
N GLY A 37 -19.01 -5.67 -15.42
CA GLY A 37 -17.59 -5.70 -15.13
C GLY A 37 -17.32 -6.23 -13.74
N TYR A 38 -16.11 -5.96 -13.24
CA TYR A 38 -15.67 -6.43 -11.93
C TYR A 38 -15.15 -5.28 -11.06
N PHE A 39 -15.30 -5.45 -9.76
CA PHE A 39 -14.60 -4.67 -8.74
C PHE A 39 -13.50 -5.54 -8.14
N LEU A 40 -12.25 -5.10 -8.21
CA LEU A 40 -11.11 -5.73 -7.55
C LEU A 40 -11.04 -5.24 -6.10
N ASN A 41 -11.39 -6.11 -5.16
CA ASN A 41 -11.29 -5.84 -3.73
C ASN A 41 -10.02 -6.46 -3.17
N GLY A 42 -9.53 -5.87 -2.09
CA GLY A 42 -8.31 -6.28 -1.41
C GLY A 42 -8.46 -6.28 0.12
N ASN A 43 -7.78 -7.22 0.78
CA ASN A 43 -7.56 -7.20 2.21
C ASN A 43 -6.05 -7.36 2.47
N ALA A 44 -5.42 -6.35 3.06
CA ALA A 44 -4.03 -6.40 3.49
C ALA A 44 -3.98 -6.65 5.00
N VAL A 45 -3.07 -7.52 5.46
CA VAL A 45 -2.86 -7.79 6.88
C VAL A 45 -1.41 -7.50 7.24
N PHE A 46 -1.22 -6.57 8.17
CA PHE A 46 0.06 -6.14 8.70
C PHE A 46 0.26 -6.68 10.11
N ARG A 47 1.44 -7.25 10.38
CA ARG A 47 1.83 -7.65 11.74
C ARG A 47 2.21 -6.44 12.61
N SER A 48 2.73 -5.39 11.97
CA SER A 48 3.24 -4.17 12.60
C SER A 48 3.14 -3.04 11.60
N ARG A 49 2.66 -1.88 12.05
CA ARG A 49 2.33 -0.75 11.17
C ARG A 49 2.60 0.57 11.90
N ASP A 50 3.63 1.26 11.44
CA ASP A 50 3.91 2.65 11.83
C ASP A 50 2.85 3.55 11.21
N ALA A 51 1.96 4.07 12.06
CA ALA A 51 0.82 4.87 11.67
C ALA A 51 1.21 6.26 11.15
N PHE A 52 2.36 6.79 11.55
CA PHE A 52 2.74 8.17 11.24
C PHE A 52 3.67 8.26 10.05
N ASP A 53 4.71 7.42 9.99
CA ASP A 53 5.74 7.54 8.95
C ASP A 53 5.49 6.64 7.73
N ALA A 54 4.87 5.48 7.92
CA ALA A 54 4.83 4.45 6.88
C ALA A 54 3.44 4.17 6.32
N ALA A 55 2.41 4.18 7.18
CA ALA A 55 1.06 3.71 6.81
C ALA A 55 0.49 4.43 5.58
N PHE A 56 0.66 5.75 5.50
CA PHE A 56 0.20 6.53 4.34
C PHE A 56 0.85 6.05 3.03
N MET A 57 2.18 5.93 2.99
CA MET A 57 2.89 5.51 1.79
C MET A 57 2.65 4.05 1.44
N ASN A 58 2.43 3.19 2.44
CA ASN A 58 2.07 1.81 2.19
C ASN A 58 0.67 1.68 1.58
N LEU A 59 -0.33 2.41 2.11
CA LEU A 59 -1.67 2.48 1.51
C LEU A 59 -1.62 2.94 0.06
N TRP A 60 -0.78 3.94 -0.24
CA TRP A 60 -0.54 4.36 -1.61
C TRP A 60 -0.02 3.21 -2.49
N GLY A 61 1.01 2.50 -2.01
CA GLY A 61 1.58 1.33 -2.70
C GLY A 61 0.56 0.22 -2.91
N GLU A 62 -0.29 -0.06 -1.93
CA GLU A 62 -1.36 -1.07 -2.02
C GLU A 62 -2.41 -0.70 -3.07
N VAL A 63 -2.85 0.56 -3.11
CA VAL A 63 -3.82 1.04 -4.11
C VAL A 63 -3.21 1.00 -5.51
N GLU A 64 -1.96 1.41 -5.67
CA GLU A 64 -1.27 1.38 -6.96
C GLU A 64 -1.01 -0.05 -7.45
N PHE A 65 -0.66 -0.96 -6.54
CA PHE A 65 -0.57 -2.38 -6.84
C PHE A 65 -1.91 -2.93 -7.34
N MET A 66 -3.01 -2.66 -6.62
CA MET A 66 -4.34 -3.07 -7.06
C MET A 66 -4.71 -2.45 -8.41
N ARG A 67 -4.34 -1.19 -8.67
CA ARG A 67 -4.58 -0.52 -9.96
C ARG A 67 -3.86 -1.22 -11.10
N ALA A 68 -2.60 -1.60 -10.91
CA ALA A 68 -1.83 -2.34 -11.90
C ALA A 68 -2.44 -3.71 -12.18
N VAL A 69 -2.86 -4.44 -11.14
CA VAL A 69 -3.54 -5.74 -11.28
C VAL A 69 -4.88 -5.58 -12.01
N ALA A 70 -5.69 -4.59 -11.64
CA ALA A 70 -6.98 -4.32 -12.29
C ALA A 70 -6.81 -4.03 -13.79
N GLY A 71 -5.82 -3.22 -14.17
CA GLY A 71 -5.50 -2.93 -15.57
C GLY A 71 -5.15 -4.20 -16.37
N GLN A 72 -4.31 -5.07 -15.80
CA GLN A 72 -3.97 -6.35 -16.44
C GLN A 72 -5.17 -7.29 -16.56
N LEU A 73 -6.02 -7.35 -15.53
CA LEU A 73 -7.23 -8.17 -15.54
C LEU A 73 -8.24 -7.66 -16.57
N GLN A 74 -8.40 -6.34 -16.71
CA GLN A 74 -9.28 -5.75 -17.71
C GLN A 74 -8.89 -6.21 -19.14
N VAL A 75 -7.60 -6.17 -19.47
CA VAL A 75 -7.10 -6.63 -20.77
C VAL A 75 -7.40 -8.12 -20.97
N LYS A 76 -7.14 -8.96 -19.96
CA LYS A 76 -7.33 -10.41 -20.03
C LYS A 76 -8.79 -10.84 -20.10
N LEU A 77 -9.69 -10.10 -19.43
CA LEU A 77 -11.10 -10.44 -19.30
C LEU A 77 -11.98 -9.80 -20.39
N GLY A 78 -11.47 -8.79 -21.10
CA GLY A 78 -12.27 -8.02 -22.06
C GLY A 78 -13.42 -7.25 -21.43
N LYS A 79 -13.38 -7.04 -20.10
CA LYS A 79 -14.40 -6.35 -19.32
C LYS A 79 -13.76 -5.33 -18.37
N PRO A 80 -14.42 -4.21 -18.06
CA PRO A 80 -13.86 -3.22 -17.15
C PRO A 80 -13.65 -3.80 -15.76
N VAL A 81 -12.48 -3.52 -15.17
CA VAL A 81 -12.14 -3.89 -13.79
C VAL A 81 -11.85 -2.63 -13.01
N ARG A 82 -12.76 -2.24 -12.11
CA ARG A 82 -12.63 -1.07 -11.24
C ARG A 82 -12.02 -1.46 -9.90
N LEU A 83 -11.41 -0.51 -9.21
CA LEU A 83 -11.01 -0.72 -7.82
C LEU A 83 -12.25 -0.80 -6.92
N GLY A 84 -12.29 -1.84 -6.11
CA GLY A 84 -13.26 -2.01 -5.03
C GLY A 84 -12.67 -1.62 -3.68
N ARG A 85 -13.19 -2.23 -2.63
CA ARG A 85 -12.75 -1.98 -1.25
C ARG A 85 -11.31 -2.47 -1.05
N LEU A 86 -10.47 -1.65 -0.41
CA LEU A 86 -9.26 -2.08 0.28
C LEU A 86 -9.54 -2.11 1.78
N CYS A 87 -9.28 -3.23 2.43
CA CYS A 87 -9.35 -3.37 3.88
C CYS A 87 -7.93 -3.51 4.43
N ASP A 88 -7.44 -2.51 5.14
CA ASP A 88 -6.15 -2.53 5.85
C ASP A 88 -6.40 -3.03 7.28
N LEU A 89 -5.88 -4.22 7.59
CA LEU A 89 -5.90 -4.80 8.93
C LEU A 89 -4.50 -4.77 9.51
N SER A 90 -4.35 -4.23 10.72
CA SER A 90 -3.06 -4.16 11.41
C SER A 90 -3.17 -4.76 12.79
N HIS A 91 -2.33 -5.75 13.11
CA HIS A 91 -2.27 -6.34 14.46
C HIS A 91 -1.70 -5.35 15.48
N SER A 92 -0.71 -4.55 15.09
CA SER A 92 -0.14 -3.48 15.90
C SER A 92 -0.04 -2.20 15.07
N TYR A 93 -1.02 -1.31 15.25
CA TYR A 93 -1.05 0.02 14.63
C TYR A 93 -0.60 1.06 15.65
N HIS A 94 0.58 1.64 15.46
CA HIS A 94 1.25 2.39 16.52
C HIS A 94 1.99 3.63 16.01
N ILE A 95 2.23 4.56 16.92
CA ILE A 95 3.11 5.71 16.73
C ILE A 95 4.30 5.50 17.66
N TYR A 96 5.51 5.55 17.11
CA TYR A 96 6.71 5.44 17.93
C TYR A 96 6.82 6.60 18.92
N GLY A 97 7.28 6.33 20.15
CA GLY A 97 7.45 7.36 21.19
C GLY A 97 8.25 8.57 20.72
N LYS A 98 9.32 8.34 19.94
CA LYS A 98 10.15 9.40 19.34
C LYS A 98 9.41 10.36 18.41
N ARG A 99 8.26 9.95 17.86
CA ARG A 99 7.43 10.73 16.92
C ARG A 99 6.18 11.33 17.57
N VAL A 100 5.96 11.14 18.87
CA VAL A 100 4.76 11.64 19.56
C VAL A 100 4.65 13.16 19.48
N GLU A 101 5.74 13.89 19.65
CA GLU A 101 5.72 15.36 19.57
C GLU A 101 5.50 15.84 18.12
N ASP A 102 6.11 15.21 17.12
CA ASP A 102 5.83 15.49 15.70
C ASP A 102 4.36 15.22 15.37
N PHE A 103 3.81 14.11 15.86
CA PHE A 103 2.40 13.77 15.64
C PHE A 103 1.47 14.86 16.19
N LYS A 104 1.73 15.36 17.40
CA LYS A 104 0.94 16.46 17.98
C LYS A 104 1.10 17.76 17.19
N THR A 105 2.33 18.14 16.89
CA THR A 105 2.65 19.47 16.35
C THR A 105 2.43 19.59 14.84
N LEU A 106 2.55 18.49 14.10
CA LEU A 106 2.37 18.45 12.64
C LEU A 106 0.99 17.90 12.28
N PHE A 107 0.66 16.67 12.72
CA PHE A 107 -0.57 16.01 12.31
C PHE A 107 -1.80 16.59 13.01
N LEU A 108 -1.88 16.57 14.34
CA LEU A 108 -3.07 17.05 15.06
C LEU A 108 -3.31 18.53 14.82
N ARG A 109 -2.26 19.36 14.89
CA ARG A 109 -2.34 20.78 14.52
C ARG A 109 -2.76 20.97 13.07
N GLY A 110 -2.31 20.10 12.16
CA GLY A 110 -2.72 20.09 10.76
C GLY A 110 -4.22 19.82 10.63
N VAL A 111 -4.73 18.78 11.30
CA VAL A 111 -6.16 18.43 11.33
C VAL A 111 -7.02 19.58 11.83
N GLU A 112 -6.57 20.31 12.85
CA GLU A 112 -7.29 21.45 13.42
C GLU A 112 -7.29 22.68 12.49
N LYS A 113 -6.16 22.96 11.82
CA LYS A 113 -5.93 24.25 11.13
C LYS A 113 -6.10 24.22 9.63
N LYS A 114 -6.02 23.04 9.00
CA LYS A 114 -6.05 22.89 7.54
C LYS A 114 -7.36 22.26 7.09
N THR A 115 -7.76 22.59 5.88
CA THR A 115 -8.89 21.93 5.22
C THR A 115 -8.61 20.45 4.97
N TRP A 116 -9.62 19.70 4.51
CA TRP A 116 -9.39 18.31 4.10
C TRP A 116 -8.45 18.25 2.90
N GLU A 117 -8.68 19.10 1.92
CA GLU A 117 -7.95 19.18 0.66
C GLU A 117 -6.46 19.46 0.90
N ASP A 118 -6.15 20.42 1.77
CA ASP A 118 -4.77 20.78 2.17
C ASP A 118 -4.01 19.67 2.91
N ARG A 119 -4.70 18.60 3.33
CA ARG A 119 -4.14 17.44 4.03
C ARG A 119 -4.11 16.18 3.18
N THR A 120 -4.48 16.29 1.91
CA THR A 120 -4.43 15.19 0.95
C THR A 120 -3.41 15.49 -0.14
N TRP A 121 -2.81 14.42 -0.67
CA TRP A 121 -1.90 14.52 -1.81
C TRP A 121 -2.50 13.77 -2.98
N THR A 122 -2.62 14.45 -4.12
CA THR A 122 -3.05 13.80 -5.36
C THR A 122 -1.86 13.09 -6.01
N ARG A 123 -2.16 12.21 -6.97
CA ARG A 123 -1.10 11.51 -7.70
C ARG A 123 -0.25 12.49 -8.49
N GLU A 124 -0.87 13.50 -9.06
CA GLU A 124 -0.23 14.53 -9.87
C GLU A 124 0.78 15.31 -9.02
N PHE A 125 0.45 15.59 -7.76
CA PHE A 125 1.37 16.22 -6.82
C PHE A 125 2.60 15.33 -6.53
N ALA A 126 2.40 14.03 -6.32
CA ALA A 126 3.48 13.11 -5.97
C ALA A 126 4.30 12.62 -7.18
N GLN A 127 3.77 12.75 -8.40
CA GLN A 127 4.36 12.20 -9.62
C GLN A 127 5.83 12.64 -9.86
N PRO A 128 6.21 13.92 -9.72
CA PRO A 128 7.60 14.34 -9.91
C PRO A 128 8.58 13.66 -8.95
N MET A 129 8.16 13.46 -7.69
CA MET A 129 8.98 12.76 -6.68
C MET A 129 9.20 11.30 -7.06
N PHE A 130 8.16 10.64 -7.61
CA PHE A 130 8.26 9.27 -8.08
C PHE A 130 9.17 9.14 -9.32
N ASP A 131 9.12 10.10 -10.23
CA ASP A 131 9.94 10.09 -11.43
C ASP A 131 11.43 10.32 -11.10
N GLU A 132 11.73 11.22 -10.16
CA GLU A 132 13.09 11.42 -9.63
C GLU A 132 13.63 10.16 -8.94
N ALA A 133 12.82 9.55 -8.06
CA ALA A 133 13.23 8.35 -7.33
C ALA A 133 13.38 7.11 -8.24
N ARG A 134 12.71 7.07 -9.40
CA ARG A 134 12.64 5.87 -10.25
C ARG A 134 14.02 5.34 -10.66
N ALA A 135 14.92 6.23 -11.11
CA ALA A 135 16.25 5.83 -11.55
C ALA A 135 17.06 5.20 -10.40
N GLN A 136 16.99 5.79 -9.21
CA GLN A 136 17.67 5.30 -8.02
C GLN A 136 17.11 3.94 -7.56
N VAL A 137 15.79 3.78 -7.60
CA VAL A 137 15.13 2.51 -7.25
C VAL A 137 15.51 1.41 -8.24
N ILE A 138 15.51 1.67 -9.55
CA ILE A 138 15.91 0.68 -10.56
C ILE A 138 17.37 0.25 -10.35
N ALA A 139 18.28 1.21 -10.12
CA ALA A 139 19.68 0.90 -9.85
C ALA A 139 19.84 0.02 -8.60
N LYS A 140 19.13 0.34 -7.52
CA LYS A 140 19.15 -0.43 -6.26
C LYS A 140 18.58 -1.83 -6.40
N VAL A 141 17.53 -2.01 -7.21
CA VAL A 141 16.96 -3.34 -7.51
C VAL A 141 17.98 -4.18 -8.27
N LYS A 142 18.58 -3.62 -9.33
CA LYS A 142 19.62 -4.32 -10.10
C LYS A 142 20.81 -4.75 -9.25
N GLU A 143 21.32 -3.86 -8.41
CA GLU A 143 22.43 -4.16 -7.49
C GLU A 143 22.11 -5.33 -6.54
N LYS A 144 20.85 -5.45 -6.10
CA LYS A 144 20.42 -6.54 -5.22
C LYS A 144 20.23 -7.86 -5.96
N ASP A 145 19.68 -7.82 -7.18
CA ASP A 145 19.49 -9.01 -8.01
C ASP A 145 20.85 -9.59 -8.44
N ASP A 146 21.83 -8.75 -8.75
CA ASP A 146 23.19 -9.19 -9.10
C ASP A 146 23.97 -9.82 -7.91
N ARG A 147 23.45 -9.67 -6.68
CA ARG A 147 24.03 -10.23 -5.44
C ARG A 147 23.36 -11.52 -4.97
N ALA A 148 22.23 -11.90 -5.59
CA ALA A 148 21.43 -13.08 -5.24
C ALA A 148 21.79 -14.28 -6.13
#